data_AF-A0A954RS84-F1
#
_entry.id   AF-A0A954RS84-F1
#
_cell.length_a   1.000
_cell.length_b   1.000
_cell.length_c   1.000
_cell.angle_alpha   90.00
_cell.angle_beta   90.00
_cell.angle_gamma   90.00
#
_symmetry.space_group_name_H-M   'P 1'
#
loop_
_entity.id
_entity.type
_entity.pdbx_description
1 polymer ?
#
loop_
_entity_poly.entity_id
_entity_poly.type
_entity_poly.pdbx_seq_one_letter_code
_entity_poly.pdbx_strand_id
1 'polypeptide(L)'
;MHIRAMRQRGRQWFGEQLEPRRVLAVMGQIYHDANGNGQRDTDEVAVYDRSVTLLHRTAGTLVAEQVAWGQDTDLNQDGAIDPLTETGVYTFPDVTPGSYEVLFTDFSYEVTAPNDVDQSYRIEVTDAPVTDLDFGVRPVTSNFEPEAGDSNVDGYFDEADLIMAYKSGKYETGQPAGFGEGNWNLDDEFNSGDLVAGFKRGYAPGGSNAQNELQAPTTSGQADVVLTYDGSTGQLAFSSEYPLSSIHVRSKSASMSTEADMFVFVPPFDIHDTSNRFLLKTAGITSVDYGNILPPGLTSQQLADDLLVDGSRQVGGDLGVVRVDCTNCLP
;
A
#
# COMPACT_ATOMS: atom_id res chain seq x y z
N MET A 1 -73.60 -38.99 36.76
CA MET A 1 -73.23 -37.55 36.66
C MET A 1 -71.72 -37.45 36.83
N HIS A 2 -70.97 -37.30 35.74
CA HIS A 2 -69.52 -37.14 35.75
C HIS A 2 -69.18 -36.13 34.65
N ILE A 3 -68.85 -34.90 35.06
CA ILE A 3 -68.47 -33.82 34.16
C ILE A 3 -66.94 -33.83 34.08
N ARG A 4 -66.39 -34.20 32.92
CA ARG A 4 -64.96 -34.09 32.60
C ARG A 4 -64.63 -32.63 32.27
N ALA A 5 -63.76 -32.02 33.07
CA ALA A 5 -63.19 -30.70 32.79
C ALA A 5 -62.07 -30.83 31.74
N MET A 6 -62.28 -30.23 30.56
CA MET A 6 -61.22 -29.98 29.57
C MET A 6 -60.47 -28.70 29.94
N ARG A 7 -59.18 -28.84 30.27
CA ARG A 7 -58.24 -27.72 30.43
C ARG A 7 -57.77 -27.27 29.04
N GLN A 8 -58.19 -26.08 28.60
CA GLN A 8 -57.58 -25.39 27.47
C GLN A 8 -56.18 -24.89 27.89
N ARG A 9 -55.13 -25.37 27.21
CA ARG A 9 -53.79 -24.76 27.30
C ARG A 9 -53.69 -23.70 26.21
N GLY A 10 -53.65 -22.43 26.62
CA GLY A 10 -53.34 -21.31 25.73
C GLY A 10 -51.91 -21.45 25.21
N ARG A 11 -51.76 -21.58 23.89
CA ARG A 11 -50.49 -21.38 23.19
C ARG A 11 -50.24 -19.87 23.14
N GLN A 12 -49.37 -19.37 24.00
CA GLN A 12 -48.74 -18.07 23.82
C GLN A 12 -47.86 -18.17 22.57
N TRP A 13 -48.31 -17.56 21.47
CA TRP A 13 -47.46 -17.26 20.35
C TRP A 13 -46.54 -16.12 20.78
N PHE A 14 -45.27 -16.44 21.07
CA PHE A 14 -44.20 -15.45 21.06
C PHE A 14 -43.98 -15.06 19.59
N GLY A 15 -44.80 -14.14 19.11
CA GLY A 15 -44.50 -13.40 17.89
C GLY A 15 -43.33 -12.49 18.22
N GLU A 16 -42.12 -13.00 18.03
CA GLU A 16 -40.94 -12.16 17.88
C GLU A 16 -41.26 -11.21 16.73
N GLN A 17 -41.61 -9.97 17.06
CA GLN A 17 -41.78 -8.91 16.07
C GLN A 17 -40.42 -8.77 15.40
N LEU A 18 -40.27 -9.44 14.25
CA LEU A 18 -39.19 -9.17 13.32
C LEU A 18 -39.47 -7.75 12.83
N GLU A 19 -38.92 -6.77 13.55
CA GLU A 19 -38.79 -5.42 13.02
C GLU A 19 -38.16 -5.58 11.63
N PRO A 20 -38.76 -5.02 10.57
CA PRO A 20 -38.23 -5.16 9.23
C PRO A 20 -36.77 -4.73 9.29
N ARG A 21 -35.88 -5.66 8.96
CA ARG A 21 -34.43 -5.42 8.95
C ARG A 21 -34.23 -4.23 8.02
N ARG A 22 -33.86 -3.07 8.56
CA ARG A 22 -33.57 -1.89 7.75
C ARG A 22 -32.35 -2.23 6.92
N VAL A 23 -32.61 -2.52 5.66
CA VAL A 23 -31.61 -2.69 4.62
C VAL A 23 -31.26 -1.30 4.12
N LEU A 24 -29.97 -0.96 4.18
CA LEU A 24 -29.45 0.31 3.71
C LEU A 24 -28.67 0.08 2.42
N ALA A 25 -28.51 1.13 1.62
CA ALA A 25 -27.73 1.08 0.41
C ALA A 25 -26.48 1.95 0.56
N VAL A 26 -25.38 1.50 -0.05
CA VAL A 26 -24.18 2.31 -0.27
C VAL A 26 -24.02 2.48 -1.78
N MET A 27 -23.94 3.72 -2.25
CA MET A 27 -24.09 4.06 -3.67
C MET A 27 -23.14 5.17 -4.07
N GLY A 28 -22.72 5.14 -5.34
CA GLY A 28 -21.95 6.20 -5.97
C GLY A 28 -21.86 5.97 -7.48
N GLN A 29 -21.07 6.80 -8.13
CA GLN A 29 -20.83 6.76 -9.57
C GLN A 29 -19.35 6.88 -9.90
N ILE A 30 -18.92 6.28 -10.99
CA ILE A 30 -17.55 6.39 -11.48
C ILE A 30 -17.56 7.32 -12.69
N TYR A 31 -16.65 8.28 -12.75
CA TYR A 31 -16.55 9.24 -13.85
C TYR A 31 -15.10 9.42 -14.32
N HIS A 32 -14.96 9.77 -15.59
CA HIS A 32 -13.66 10.00 -16.21
C HIS A 32 -13.17 11.40 -15.87
N ASP A 33 -12.31 11.51 -14.86
CA ASP A 33 -11.69 12.76 -14.44
C ASP A 33 -10.55 13.11 -15.41
N ALA A 34 -10.89 13.82 -16.48
CA ALA A 34 -9.98 14.03 -17.60
C ALA A 34 -8.81 14.96 -17.23
N ASN A 35 -9.01 15.84 -16.26
CA ASN A 35 -8.01 16.84 -15.86
C ASN A 35 -7.29 16.47 -14.55
N GLY A 36 -7.74 15.43 -13.85
CA GLY A 36 -7.14 14.90 -12.63
C GLY A 36 -7.31 15.81 -11.42
N ASN A 37 -8.34 16.64 -11.37
CA ASN A 37 -8.57 17.59 -10.28
C ASN A 37 -9.38 17.00 -9.11
N GLY A 38 -9.91 15.78 -9.25
CA GLY A 38 -10.74 15.09 -8.27
C GLY A 38 -12.16 15.66 -8.11
N GLN A 39 -12.62 16.46 -9.07
CA GLN A 39 -13.96 17.04 -9.12
C GLN A 39 -14.64 16.63 -10.42
N ARG A 40 -15.91 16.27 -10.31
CA ARG A 40 -16.71 15.96 -11.48
C ARG A 40 -17.11 17.21 -12.25
N ASP A 41 -16.57 17.34 -13.46
CA ASP A 41 -16.89 18.44 -14.38
C ASP A 41 -18.08 18.12 -15.29
N THR A 42 -18.69 19.15 -15.88
CA THR A 42 -19.92 19.01 -16.70
C THR A 42 -19.73 18.21 -17.99
N ASP A 43 -18.49 18.08 -18.48
CA ASP A 43 -18.11 17.36 -19.69
C ASP A 43 -17.52 15.97 -19.41
N GLU A 44 -17.42 15.58 -18.14
CA GLU A 44 -16.89 14.28 -17.74
C GLU A 44 -17.95 13.19 -17.82
N VAL A 45 -17.63 12.17 -18.60
CA VAL A 45 -18.52 11.03 -18.85
C VAL A 45 -18.38 10.00 -17.74
N ALA A 46 -19.44 9.25 -17.47
CA ALA A 46 -19.34 8.15 -16.53
C ALA A 46 -18.49 6.99 -17.09
N VAL A 47 -17.90 6.21 -16.18
CA VAL A 47 -17.12 5.01 -16.50
C VAL A 47 -17.88 3.80 -15.96
N TYR A 48 -18.14 2.80 -16.81
CA TYR A 48 -18.87 1.59 -16.48
C TYR A 48 -18.02 0.35 -16.73
N ASP A 49 -18.52 -0.83 -16.34
CA ASP A 49 -17.81 -2.11 -16.38
C ASP A 49 -16.53 -2.12 -15.53
N ARG A 50 -16.56 -1.40 -14.40
CA ARG A 50 -15.46 -1.33 -13.42
C ARG A 50 -15.91 -1.84 -12.07
N SER A 51 -15.01 -2.53 -11.37
CA SER A 51 -15.27 -3.09 -10.04
C SER A 51 -15.09 -2.05 -8.93
N VAL A 52 -16.05 -2.07 -8.01
CA VAL A 52 -16.00 -1.37 -6.73
C VAL A 52 -16.24 -2.40 -5.63
N THR A 53 -15.42 -2.34 -4.59
CA THR A 53 -15.40 -3.28 -3.48
C THR A 53 -15.84 -2.61 -2.19
N LEU A 54 -16.67 -3.31 -1.40
CA LEU A 54 -17.06 -2.93 -0.04
C LEU A 54 -16.39 -3.86 0.98
N LEU A 55 -15.58 -3.29 1.87
CA LEU A 55 -14.90 -4.01 2.95
C LEU A 55 -15.45 -3.61 4.31
N HIS A 56 -15.57 -4.56 5.23
CA HIS A 56 -15.87 -4.27 6.63
C HIS A 56 -14.58 -3.90 7.37
N ARG A 57 -14.40 -2.64 7.81
CA ARG A 57 -13.11 -2.14 8.31
C ARG A 57 -12.57 -2.89 9.52
N THR A 58 -13.43 -3.14 10.51
CA THR A 58 -12.99 -3.81 11.75
C THR A 58 -12.56 -5.25 11.54
N ALA A 59 -13.12 -5.92 10.53
CA ALA A 59 -12.84 -7.32 10.24
C ALA A 59 -11.83 -7.48 9.10
N GLY A 60 -11.62 -6.44 8.28
CA GLY A 60 -10.84 -6.50 7.05
C GLY A 60 -11.44 -7.43 5.99
N THR A 61 -12.69 -7.84 6.16
CA THR A 61 -13.32 -8.87 5.30
C THR A 61 -14.09 -8.22 4.15
N LEU A 62 -13.99 -8.84 2.98
CA LEU A 62 -14.83 -8.55 1.82
C LEU A 62 -16.31 -8.76 2.17
N VAL A 63 -17.12 -7.73 1.96
CA VAL A 63 -18.58 -7.78 2.14
C VAL A 63 -19.24 -8.07 0.81
N ALA A 64 -18.88 -7.30 -0.21
CA ALA A 64 -19.41 -7.43 -1.56
C ALA A 64 -18.49 -6.75 -2.57
N GLU A 65 -18.58 -7.19 -3.81
CA GLU A 65 -18.02 -6.53 -4.99
C GLU A 65 -19.18 -6.21 -5.95
N GLN A 66 -19.14 -5.05 -6.58
CA GLN A 66 -20.14 -4.58 -7.54
C GLN A 66 -19.44 -4.04 -8.78
N VAL A 67 -20.02 -4.32 -9.94
CA VAL A 67 -19.58 -3.73 -11.21
C VAL A 67 -20.48 -2.54 -11.51
N ALA A 68 -19.87 -1.38 -11.76
CA ALA A 68 -20.59 -0.18 -12.14
C ALA A 68 -21.37 -0.41 -13.45
N TRP A 69 -22.68 -0.18 -13.40
CA TRP A 69 -23.59 -0.54 -14.48
C TRP A 69 -23.45 0.39 -15.69
N GLY A 70 -23.58 -0.19 -16.87
CA GLY A 70 -23.58 0.52 -18.15
C GLY A 70 -24.94 1.12 -18.53
N GLN A 71 -25.09 1.38 -19.83
CA GLN A 71 -26.19 2.14 -20.46
C GLN A 71 -27.56 1.45 -20.47
N ASP A 72 -27.89 0.60 -19.49
CA ASP A 72 -29.11 -0.23 -19.54
C ASP A 72 -30.11 0.08 -18.41
N THR A 73 -29.78 0.97 -17.47
CA THR A 73 -30.67 1.32 -16.35
C THR A 73 -31.14 2.76 -16.44
N ASP A 74 -32.41 2.93 -16.78
CA ASP A 74 -33.14 4.20 -16.66
C ASP A 74 -33.61 4.33 -15.20
N LEU A 75 -32.88 5.12 -14.40
CA LEU A 75 -33.11 5.27 -12.96
C LEU A 75 -34.33 6.16 -12.68
N ASN A 76 -34.57 7.15 -13.52
CA ASN A 76 -35.65 8.12 -13.35
C ASN A 76 -36.98 7.70 -14.03
N GLN A 77 -36.95 6.64 -14.85
CA GLN A 77 -38.06 6.04 -15.59
C GLN A 77 -38.68 6.97 -16.65
N ASP A 78 -37.90 7.87 -17.24
CA ASP A 78 -38.37 8.79 -18.30
C ASP A 78 -38.30 8.19 -19.71
N GLY A 79 -37.74 6.99 -19.85
CA GLY A 79 -37.59 6.25 -21.09
C GLY A 79 -36.33 6.60 -21.89
N ALA A 80 -35.45 7.45 -21.36
CA ALA A 80 -34.12 7.73 -21.87
C ALA A 80 -33.08 7.41 -20.78
N ILE A 81 -31.86 7.08 -21.20
CA ILE A 81 -30.74 6.83 -20.28
C ILE A 81 -29.80 8.02 -20.39
N ASP A 82 -29.71 8.81 -19.32
CA ASP A 82 -28.81 9.95 -19.20
C ASP A 82 -27.38 9.45 -18.96
N PRO A 83 -26.45 9.63 -19.92
CA PRO A 83 -25.07 9.19 -19.76
C PRO A 83 -24.39 9.81 -18.54
N LEU A 84 -24.80 11.00 -18.12
CA LEU A 84 -24.20 11.68 -16.97
C LEU A 84 -24.78 11.16 -15.66
N THR A 85 -26.08 10.92 -15.53
CA THR A 85 -26.68 10.59 -14.22
C THR A 85 -27.00 9.11 -14.03
N GLU A 86 -26.98 8.32 -15.10
CA GLU A 86 -27.52 6.95 -15.08
C GLU A 86 -26.56 5.88 -15.59
N THR A 87 -25.32 6.23 -15.91
CA THR A 87 -24.28 5.26 -16.31
C THR A 87 -23.11 5.26 -15.33
N GLY A 88 -22.34 4.19 -15.22
CA GLY A 88 -21.23 4.10 -14.27
C GLY A 88 -21.65 4.11 -12.80
N VAL A 89 -22.92 3.80 -12.51
CA VAL A 89 -23.46 3.76 -11.14
C VAL A 89 -23.19 2.40 -10.52
N TYR A 90 -22.74 2.39 -9.26
CA TYR A 90 -22.61 1.17 -8.47
C TYR A 90 -23.51 1.24 -7.23
N THR A 91 -23.97 0.09 -6.74
CA THR A 91 -24.84 0.02 -5.56
C THR A 91 -24.59 -1.26 -4.79
N PHE A 92 -24.31 -1.14 -3.49
CA PHE A 92 -24.34 -2.25 -2.54
C PHE A 92 -25.69 -2.23 -1.83
N PRO A 93 -26.65 -3.10 -2.20
CA PRO A 93 -27.91 -3.21 -1.50
C PRO A 93 -27.72 -3.95 -0.17
N ASP A 94 -28.71 -3.81 0.73
CA ASP A 94 -28.81 -4.61 1.95
C ASP A 94 -27.61 -4.53 2.90
N VAL A 95 -26.89 -3.41 2.89
CA VAL A 95 -25.77 -3.15 3.79
C VAL A 95 -26.30 -2.95 5.20
N THR A 96 -25.76 -3.73 6.15
CA THR A 96 -26.10 -3.61 7.56
C THR A 96 -25.38 -2.44 8.21
N PRO A 97 -25.87 -1.90 9.33
CA PRO A 97 -25.17 -0.82 10.03
C PRO A 97 -23.77 -1.26 10.51
N GLY A 98 -22.75 -0.42 10.30
CA GLY A 98 -21.35 -0.71 10.61
C GLY A 98 -20.35 0.24 9.94
N SER A 99 -19.06 -0.04 10.17
CA SER A 99 -17.93 0.74 9.62
C SER A 99 -17.36 0.04 8.39
N TYR A 100 -17.33 0.76 7.26
CA TYR A 100 -16.97 0.21 5.96
C TYR A 100 -15.93 1.06 5.23
N GLU A 101 -15.24 0.42 4.28
CA GLU A 101 -14.37 1.03 3.31
C GLU A 101 -14.86 0.67 1.90
N VAL A 102 -14.98 1.67 1.03
CA VAL A 102 -15.39 1.52 -0.37
C VAL A 102 -14.17 1.83 -1.24
N LEU A 103 -13.81 0.90 -2.12
CA LEU A 103 -12.61 0.96 -2.94
C LEU A 103 -12.95 0.75 -4.40
N PHE A 104 -12.36 1.56 -5.27
CA PHE A 104 -12.30 1.27 -6.70
C PHE A 104 -11.10 0.36 -6.96
N THR A 105 -11.28 -0.74 -7.71
CA THR A 105 -10.28 -1.82 -7.81
C THR A 105 -9.81 -2.13 -9.23
N ASP A 106 -9.98 -1.21 -10.18
CA ASP A 106 -9.44 -1.36 -11.54
C ASP A 106 -8.11 -0.59 -11.72
N PHE A 107 -7.01 -1.32 -11.73
CA PHE A 107 -5.65 -0.80 -11.84
C PHE A 107 -5.29 -0.19 -13.19
N SER A 108 -6.14 -0.35 -14.22
CA SER A 108 -5.95 0.36 -15.48
C SER A 108 -6.29 1.85 -15.38
N TYR A 109 -6.78 2.29 -14.22
CA TYR A 109 -7.07 3.68 -13.90
C TYR A 109 -6.37 4.12 -12.61
N GLU A 110 -6.00 5.39 -12.58
CA GLU A 110 -5.63 6.11 -11.38
C GLU A 110 -6.88 6.75 -10.78
N VAL A 111 -7.09 6.61 -9.47
CA VAL A 111 -8.19 7.26 -8.76
C VAL A 111 -7.78 8.68 -8.40
N THR A 112 -8.59 9.64 -8.82
CA THR A 112 -8.40 11.08 -8.59
C THR A 112 -9.43 11.66 -7.62
N ALA A 113 -10.57 10.97 -7.43
CA ALA A 113 -11.50 11.21 -6.33
C ALA A 113 -11.91 9.89 -5.66
N PRO A 114 -11.94 9.78 -4.32
CA PRO A 114 -11.64 10.86 -3.38
C PRO A 114 -10.16 11.23 -3.39
N ASN A 115 -9.87 12.53 -3.30
CA ASN A 115 -8.49 13.05 -3.23
C ASN A 115 -7.92 12.94 -1.81
N ASP A 116 -8.09 11.75 -1.22
CA ASP A 116 -7.51 11.36 0.06
C ASP A 116 -6.31 10.43 -0.21
N VAL A 117 -5.41 10.33 0.76
CA VAL A 117 -4.16 9.55 0.70
C VAL A 117 -4.44 8.08 0.34
N ASP A 118 -5.58 7.56 0.77
CA ASP A 118 -5.94 6.15 0.64
C ASP A 118 -6.84 5.85 -0.58
N GLN A 119 -7.17 6.85 -1.42
CA GLN A 119 -8.00 6.72 -2.63
C GLN A 119 -9.30 5.90 -2.45
N SER A 120 -9.88 5.94 -1.25
CA SER A 120 -11.04 5.14 -0.83
C SER A 120 -11.95 5.94 0.08
N TYR A 121 -13.21 5.50 0.22
CA TYR A 121 -14.16 6.11 1.14
C TYR A 121 -14.29 5.31 2.42
N ARG A 122 -14.07 5.94 3.57
CA ARG A 122 -14.35 5.36 4.89
C ARG A 122 -15.68 5.89 5.41
N ILE A 123 -16.66 5.01 5.57
CA ILE A 123 -18.04 5.37 5.89
C ILE A 123 -18.56 4.65 7.13
N GLU A 124 -19.52 5.28 7.80
CA GLU A 124 -20.33 4.66 8.85
C GLU A 124 -21.77 4.54 8.35
N VAL A 125 -22.23 3.31 8.15
CA VAL A 125 -23.61 3.02 7.79
C VAL A 125 -24.41 2.90 9.08
N THR A 126 -25.42 3.74 9.27
CA THR A 126 -26.20 3.80 10.52
C THR A 126 -27.66 3.47 10.28
N ASP A 127 -28.51 4.43 9.95
CA ASP A 127 -29.95 4.25 9.77
C ASP A 127 -30.51 4.85 8.47
N ALA A 128 -29.62 5.36 7.61
CA ALA A 128 -29.92 5.90 6.28
C ALA A 128 -28.91 5.39 5.23
N PRO A 129 -29.30 5.34 3.94
CA PRO A 129 -28.37 5.06 2.84
C PRO A 129 -27.22 6.06 2.79
N VAL A 130 -26.07 5.62 2.31
CA VAL A 130 -24.90 6.47 2.03
C VAL A 130 -24.78 6.60 0.52
N THR A 131 -24.85 7.84 0.03
CA THR A 131 -24.79 8.19 -1.40
C THR A 131 -23.58 9.09 -1.68
N ASP A 132 -23.42 9.51 -2.94
CA ASP A 132 -22.41 10.48 -3.37
C ASP A 132 -20.96 10.02 -3.11
N LEU A 133 -20.73 8.70 -3.11
CA LEU A 133 -19.40 8.09 -3.01
C LEU A 133 -18.76 7.97 -4.39
N ASP A 134 -18.61 9.09 -5.08
CA ASP A 134 -18.21 9.07 -6.49
C ASP A 134 -16.70 8.86 -6.65
N PHE A 135 -16.30 8.04 -7.63
CA PHE A 135 -14.90 7.85 -8.00
C PHE A 135 -14.58 8.62 -9.27
N GLY A 136 -13.69 9.60 -9.13
CA GLY A 136 -13.02 10.22 -10.27
C GLY A 136 -11.87 9.32 -10.67
N VAL A 137 -11.80 8.92 -11.94
CA VAL A 137 -10.78 8.02 -12.43
C VAL A 137 -10.22 8.51 -13.76
N ARG A 138 -8.93 8.31 -14.00
CA ARG A 138 -8.32 8.55 -15.31
C ARG A 138 -7.50 7.34 -15.75
N PRO A 139 -7.48 6.98 -17.04
CA PRO A 139 -6.65 5.89 -17.52
C PRO A 139 -5.20 6.14 -17.15
N VAL A 140 -4.50 5.10 -16.69
CA VAL A 140 -3.05 5.15 -16.53
C VAL A 140 -2.45 5.30 -17.93
N THR A 141 -1.96 6.49 -18.27
CA THR A 141 -1.44 6.82 -19.62
C THR A 141 0.05 6.55 -19.78
N SER A 142 0.77 6.32 -18.68
CA SER A 142 2.10 5.74 -18.77
C SER A 142 1.97 4.34 -19.36
N ASN A 143 2.92 3.95 -20.22
CA ASN A 143 3.15 2.55 -20.61
C ASN A 143 3.66 1.75 -19.39
N PHE A 144 2.94 1.83 -18.27
CA PHE A 144 3.22 1.11 -17.07
C PHE A 144 2.80 -0.33 -17.40
N GLU A 145 3.74 -1.10 -17.92
CA GLU A 145 3.65 -2.55 -17.79
C GLU A 145 3.66 -2.80 -16.29
N PRO A 146 2.55 -3.28 -15.70
CA PRO A 146 2.46 -3.46 -14.26
C PRO A 146 3.67 -4.27 -13.80
N GLU A 147 4.48 -3.70 -12.92
CA GLU A 147 5.72 -4.34 -12.51
C GLU A 147 5.40 -5.54 -11.64
N ALA A 148 5.68 -6.76 -12.11
CA ALA A 148 5.41 -7.98 -11.36
C ALA A 148 5.75 -7.81 -9.86
N GLY A 149 4.75 -7.97 -8.99
CA GLY A 149 4.86 -7.68 -7.56
C GLY A 149 4.04 -6.47 -7.10
N ASP A 150 3.89 -5.43 -7.91
CA ASP A 150 3.29 -4.13 -7.54
C ASP A 150 1.75 -4.16 -7.66
N SER A 151 1.12 -4.96 -6.80
CA SER A 151 -0.33 -5.18 -6.80
C SER A 151 -1.17 -3.92 -6.55
N ASN A 152 -0.62 -2.92 -5.87
CA ASN A 152 -1.31 -1.65 -5.62
C ASN A 152 -0.93 -0.52 -6.61
N VAL A 153 0.03 -0.77 -7.51
CA VAL A 153 0.53 0.14 -8.56
C VAL A 153 1.11 1.43 -7.97
N ASP A 154 1.74 1.34 -6.79
CA ASP A 154 2.44 2.47 -6.18
C ASP A 154 3.90 2.59 -6.64
N GLY A 155 4.34 1.67 -7.49
CA GLY A 155 5.70 1.61 -8.05
C GLY A 155 6.69 0.90 -7.14
N TYR A 156 6.23 0.29 -6.04
CA TYR A 156 7.03 -0.49 -5.12
C TYR A 156 6.52 -1.93 -5.07
N PHE A 157 7.40 -2.85 -4.70
CA PHE A 157 6.99 -4.20 -4.32
C PHE A 157 7.32 -4.39 -2.84
N ASP A 158 6.29 -4.32 -1.99
CA ASP A 158 6.42 -4.42 -0.54
C ASP A 158 5.30 -5.26 0.12
N GLU A 159 5.14 -5.13 1.44
CA GLU A 159 4.13 -5.88 2.20
C GLU A 159 2.69 -5.48 1.80
N ALA A 160 2.46 -4.23 1.41
CA ALA A 160 1.14 -3.74 1.00
C ALA A 160 0.65 -4.49 -0.23
N ASP A 161 1.53 -4.78 -1.19
CA ASP A 161 1.22 -5.56 -2.39
C ASP A 161 0.84 -6.99 -2.05
N LEU A 162 1.63 -7.63 -1.19
CA LEU A 162 1.36 -9.01 -0.77
C LEU A 162 0.03 -9.08 -0.03
N ILE A 163 -0.22 -8.16 0.90
CA ILE A 163 -1.51 -8.07 1.60
C ILE A 163 -2.65 -7.90 0.59
N MET A 164 -2.46 -7.05 -0.42
CA MET A 164 -3.45 -6.78 -1.45
C MET A 164 -3.76 -8.01 -2.31
N ALA A 165 -2.72 -8.67 -2.83
CA ALA A 165 -2.85 -9.90 -3.59
C ALA A 165 -3.53 -11.00 -2.76
N TYR A 166 -3.12 -11.20 -1.51
CA TYR A 166 -3.71 -12.23 -0.63
C TYR A 166 -5.15 -11.92 -0.20
N LYS A 167 -5.56 -10.65 -0.12
CA LYS A 167 -6.95 -10.27 0.17
C LYS A 167 -7.94 -10.78 -0.88
N SER A 168 -7.49 -11.05 -2.10
CA SER A 168 -8.33 -11.69 -3.14
C SER A 168 -8.76 -13.11 -2.74
N GLY A 169 -8.00 -13.78 -1.87
CA GLY A 169 -8.25 -15.16 -1.49
C GLY A 169 -8.01 -16.17 -2.61
N LYS A 170 -7.37 -15.78 -3.72
CA LYS A 170 -7.17 -16.61 -4.91
C LYS A 170 -5.88 -17.43 -4.92
N TYR A 171 -4.98 -17.19 -3.98
CA TYR A 171 -3.69 -17.89 -3.91
C TYR A 171 -3.83 -19.41 -3.88
N GLU A 172 -3.25 -20.10 -4.87
CA GLU A 172 -3.26 -21.57 -5.00
C GLU A 172 -4.69 -22.17 -5.09
N THR A 173 -5.67 -21.39 -5.55
CA THR A 173 -7.06 -21.87 -5.71
C THR A 173 -7.38 -22.36 -7.13
N GLY A 174 -6.57 -21.97 -8.13
CA GLY A 174 -6.83 -22.17 -9.56
C GLY A 174 -7.99 -21.31 -10.11
N GLN A 175 -8.47 -20.34 -9.33
CA GLN A 175 -9.43 -19.35 -9.83
C GLN A 175 -8.70 -18.27 -10.64
N PRO A 176 -9.34 -17.74 -11.70
CA PRO A 176 -8.76 -16.65 -12.48
C PRO A 176 -8.41 -15.43 -11.61
N ALA A 177 -7.18 -14.95 -11.71
CA ALA A 177 -6.68 -13.77 -10.99
C ALA A 177 -6.20 -12.69 -11.97
N GLY A 178 -6.53 -11.43 -11.68
CA GLY A 178 -5.94 -10.26 -12.31
C GLY A 178 -4.61 -9.87 -11.67
N PHE A 179 -3.95 -8.86 -12.23
CA PHE A 179 -2.62 -8.43 -11.80
C PHE A 179 -2.58 -8.02 -10.31
N GLY A 180 -3.47 -7.10 -9.89
CA GLY A 180 -3.52 -6.67 -8.48
C GLY A 180 -4.03 -7.75 -7.51
N GLU A 181 -4.63 -8.81 -8.03
CA GLU A 181 -5.02 -10.00 -7.26
C GLU A 181 -3.88 -11.02 -7.13
N GLY A 182 -2.72 -10.75 -7.74
CA GLY A 182 -1.50 -11.53 -7.63
C GLY A 182 -1.05 -12.26 -8.89
N ASN A 183 -1.74 -12.15 -10.04
CA ASN A 183 -1.29 -12.74 -11.31
C ASN A 183 -0.19 -11.87 -11.96
N TRP A 184 1.02 -11.98 -11.42
CA TRP A 184 2.17 -11.17 -11.80
C TRP A 184 2.99 -11.78 -12.94
N ASN A 185 2.75 -13.05 -13.29
CA ASN A 185 3.41 -13.71 -14.43
C ASN A 185 2.52 -13.79 -15.70
N LEU A 186 1.27 -13.31 -15.60
CA LEU A 186 0.25 -13.28 -16.66
C LEU A 186 -0.21 -14.67 -17.15
N ASP A 187 -0.30 -15.66 -16.25
CA ASP A 187 -0.79 -17.01 -16.52
C ASP A 187 -2.27 -17.25 -16.14
N ASP A 188 -2.98 -16.18 -15.77
CA ASP A 188 -4.38 -16.12 -15.30
C ASP A 188 -4.60 -16.73 -13.90
N GLU A 189 -3.57 -17.13 -13.16
CA GLU A 189 -3.71 -17.63 -11.79
C GLU A 189 -2.89 -16.79 -10.80
N PHE A 190 -3.24 -16.84 -9.51
CA PHE A 190 -2.35 -16.37 -8.45
C PHE A 190 -1.81 -17.58 -7.69
N ASN A 191 -0.55 -17.91 -7.91
CA ASN A 191 0.11 -19.08 -7.32
C ASN A 191 1.58 -18.76 -6.96
N SER A 192 2.31 -19.78 -6.53
CA SER A 192 3.73 -19.62 -6.15
C SER A 192 4.63 -19.13 -7.30
N GLY A 193 4.23 -19.36 -8.55
CA GLY A 193 4.89 -18.84 -9.74
C GLY A 193 4.89 -17.31 -9.80
N ASP A 194 3.80 -16.68 -9.37
CA ASP A 194 3.68 -15.21 -9.30
C ASP A 194 4.56 -14.64 -8.21
N LEU A 195 4.57 -15.23 -7.02
CA LEU A 195 5.47 -14.80 -5.94
C LEU A 195 6.92 -14.82 -6.41
N VAL A 196 7.31 -15.88 -7.14
CA VAL A 196 8.64 -15.96 -7.75
C VAL A 196 8.83 -14.88 -8.81
N ALA A 197 7.82 -14.53 -9.60
CA ALA A 197 7.89 -13.42 -10.57
C ALA A 197 8.10 -12.07 -9.86
N GLY A 198 7.34 -11.77 -8.81
CA GLY A 198 7.48 -10.56 -7.99
C GLY A 198 8.86 -10.48 -7.33
N PHE A 199 9.30 -11.54 -6.65
CA PHE A 199 10.63 -11.56 -6.01
C PHE A 199 11.80 -11.52 -7.00
N LYS A 200 11.64 -12.05 -8.23
CA LYS A 200 12.68 -11.97 -9.28
C LYS A 200 12.88 -10.56 -9.79
N ARG A 201 11.82 -9.74 -9.84
CA ARG A 201 11.91 -8.31 -10.13
C ARG A 201 12.70 -7.61 -9.02
N GLY A 202 12.52 -8.09 -7.79
CA GLY A 202 13.25 -7.68 -6.59
C GLY A 202 12.34 -6.89 -5.65
N TYR A 203 12.58 -7.05 -4.35
CA TYR A 203 12.12 -6.09 -3.35
C TYR A 203 12.91 -4.82 -3.62
N ALA A 204 12.36 -3.89 -4.40
CA ALA A 204 12.99 -2.61 -4.67
C ALA A 204 12.35 -1.57 -3.76
N PRO A 205 12.85 -1.37 -2.53
CA PRO A 205 12.53 -0.16 -1.80
C PRO A 205 13.17 0.98 -2.60
N GLY A 206 12.37 1.75 -3.35
CA GLY A 206 12.88 2.75 -4.29
C GLY A 206 12.96 2.26 -5.73
N GLY A 207 12.03 2.66 -6.58
CA GLY A 207 12.20 2.59 -8.03
C GLY A 207 13.59 3.11 -8.47
N SER A 208 14.19 2.43 -9.44
CA SER A 208 15.53 2.68 -9.99
C SER A 208 16.66 2.81 -8.95
N ASN A 209 17.00 1.72 -8.27
CA ASN A 209 18.35 1.57 -7.74
C ASN A 209 19.33 1.40 -8.93
N ALA A 210 19.85 2.52 -9.42
CA ALA A 210 21.27 2.53 -9.72
C ALA A 210 21.95 2.19 -8.39
N GLN A 211 22.47 0.97 -8.26
CA GLN A 211 23.43 0.69 -7.20
C GLN A 211 24.52 1.76 -7.33
N ASN A 212 24.55 2.73 -6.42
CA ASN A 212 25.65 3.69 -6.39
C ASN A 212 26.85 2.93 -5.85
N GLU A 213 27.62 2.35 -6.78
CA GLU A 213 28.94 1.82 -6.51
C GLU A 213 29.72 2.93 -5.79
N LEU A 214 30.15 2.63 -4.56
CA LEU A 214 30.85 3.57 -3.70
C LEU A 214 32.02 4.16 -4.47
N GLN A 215 32.00 5.47 -4.69
CA GLN A 215 33.14 6.13 -5.31
C GLN A 215 34.26 6.21 -4.27
N ALA A 216 35.43 5.70 -4.64
CA ALA A 216 36.64 5.88 -3.85
C ALA A 216 36.83 7.38 -3.51
N PRO A 217 37.43 7.72 -2.35
CA PRO A 217 37.54 9.10 -1.91
C PRO A 217 38.26 9.95 -2.97
N THR A 218 37.50 10.77 -3.71
CA THR A 218 38.04 11.78 -4.60
C THR A 218 38.12 13.10 -3.84
N THR A 219 39.24 13.80 -4.00
CA THR A 219 39.43 15.11 -3.41
C THR A 219 38.54 16.14 -4.12
N SER A 220 37.44 16.54 -3.46
CA SER A 220 36.57 17.71 -3.71
C SER A 220 35.25 17.56 -4.48
N GLY A 221 34.65 16.37 -4.55
CA GLY A 221 33.22 16.26 -4.87
C GLY A 221 32.33 16.53 -3.65
N GLN A 222 31.30 17.38 -3.79
CA GLN A 222 30.21 17.50 -2.81
C GLN A 222 29.41 16.19 -2.84
N ALA A 223 29.38 15.48 -1.72
CA ALA A 223 28.63 14.24 -1.58
C ALA A 223 27.36 14.52 -0.77
N ASP A 224 26.23 13.97 -1.22
CA ASP A 224 24.94 14.14 -0.56
C ASP A 224 24.86 13.31 0.73
N VAL A 225 25.59 12.18 0.77
CA VAL A 225 25.76 11.31 1.94
C VAL A 225 27.25 10.98 2.13
N VAL A 226 27.75 11.16 3.35
CA VAL A 226 29.12 10.84 3.75
C VAL A 226 29.11 9.82 4.87
N LEU A 227 29.67 8.64 4.63
CA LEU A 227 30.01 7.65 5.65
C LEU A 227 31.40 7.94 6.19
N THR A 228 31.53 8.07 7.50
CA THR A 228 32.82 8.26 8.17
C THR A 228 33.19 6.99 8.92
N TYR A 229 34.35 6.42 8.64
CA TYR A 229 34.91 5.29 9.37
C TYR A 229 36.21 5.70 10.08
N ASP A 230 36.39 5.26 11.33
CA ASP A 230 37.64 5.41 12.08
C ASP A 230 38.37 4.07 12.15
N GLY A 231 39.45 3.96 11.37
CA GLY A 231 40.31 2.78 11.29
C GLY A 231 40.97 2.39 12.61
N SER A 232 41.02 3.28 13.60
CA SER A 232 41.61 2.95 14.91
C SER A 232 40.61 2.26 15.85
N THR A 233 39.33 2.58 15.75
CA THR A 233 38.28 2.12 16.67
C THR A 233 37.29 1.14 16.03
N GLY A 234 37.19 1.14 14.71
CA GLY A 234 36.14 0.42 13.99
C GLY A 234 34.81 1.17 13.93
N GLN A 235 34.78 2.43 14.38
CA GLN A 235 33.56 3.23 14.43
C GLN A 235 33.09 3.60 13.03
N LEU A 236 31.80 3.43 12.75
CA LEU A 236 31.15 3.90 11.53
C LEU A 236 30.05 4.91 11.88
N ALA A 237 29.98 6.01 11.15
CA ALA A 237 28.92 7.00 11.23
C ALA A 237 28.51 7.45 9.83
N PHE A 238 27.35 8.07 9.68
CA PHE A 238 27.03 8.82 8.47
C PHE A 238 26.55 10.23 8.78
N SER A 239 26.67 11.09 7.78
CA SER A 239 26.05 12.40 7.72
C SER A 239 25.48 12.65 6.32
N SER A 240 24.41 13.44 6.21
CA SER A 240 23.83 13.86 4.93
C SER A 240 23.50 15.34 4.94
N GLU A 241 23.66 15.99 3.79
CA GLU A 241 23.26 17.38 3.57
C GLU A 241 21.73 17.55 3.58
N TYR A 242 21.01 16.49 3.17
CA TYR A 242 19.55 16.48 3.08
C TYR A 242 18.95 15.51 4.12
N PRO A 243 17.76 15.80 4.67
CA PRO A 243 17.06 14.84 5.51
C PRO A 243 16.75 13.55 4.75
N LEU A 244 17.07 12.41 5.33
CA LEU A 244 16.77 11.09 4.78
C LEU A 244 15.51 10.48 5.42
N SER A 245 14.75 9.73 4.61
CA SER A 245 13.67 8.85 5.05
C SER A 245 14.16 7.44 5.34
N SER A 246 15.31 7.01 4.80
CA SER A 246 15.92 5.72 5.14
C SER A 246 17.39 5.70 4.75
N ILE A 247 18.17 4.84 5.40
CA ILE A 247 19.53 4.49 4.99
C ILE A 247 19.85 3.08 5.49
N HIS A 248 20.44 2.27 4.62
CA HIS A 248 20.94 0.94 4.94
C HIS A 248 22.40 0.86 4.55
N VAL A 249 23.21 0.31 5.44
CA VAL A 249 24.61 0.01 5.18
C VAL A 249 24.83 -1.47 5.40
N ARG A 250 25.36 -2.15 4.38
CA ARG A 250 25.61 -3.60 4.37
C ARG A 250 27.07 -3.87 4.03
N SER A 251 27.59 -5.01 4.49
CA SER A 251 28.91 -5.53 4.11
C SER A 251 28.73 -6.73 3.18
N LYS A 252 29.43 -6.77 2.04
CA LYS A 252 29.40 -7.90 1.10
C LYS A 252 30.06 -9.15 1.67
N SER A 253 31.08 -8.96 2.51
CA SER A 253 31.89 -10.03 3.10
C SER A 253 31.46 -10.43 4.51
N ALA A 254 30.36 -9.86 5.03
CA ALA A 254 29.90 -10.03 6.41
C ALA A 254 31.00 -9.68 7.44
N SER A 255 31.80 -8.64 7.15
CA SER A 255 32.91 -8.21 8.01
C SER A 255 32.45 -7.45 9.26
N MET A 256 31.17 -7.07 9.35
CA MET A 256 30.59 -6.38 10.51
C MET A 256 30.55 -7.31 11.74
N SER A 257 30.96 -6.80 12.90
CA SER A 257 31.34 -7.58 14.08
C SER A 257 30.18 -8.21 14.88
N THR A 258 28.95 -8.12 14.39
CA THR A 258 27.75 -8.67 15.02
C THR A 258 27.00 -9.58 14.06
N GLU A 259 26.35 -10.64 14.56
CA GLU A 259 25.40 -11.54 13.85
C GLU A 259 24.16 -10.82 13.26
N ALA A 260 24.21 -9.50 13.06
CA ALA A 260 23.18 -8.69 12.43
C ALA A 260 23.66 -8.29 11.03
N ASP A 261 23.39 -9.15 10.04
CA ASP A 261 23.63 -8.91 8.61
C ASP A 261 22.81 -7.74 8.02
N MET A 262 22.15 -6.93 8.86
CA MET A 262 21.27 -5.86 8.39
C MET A 262 21.00 -4.84 9.50
N PHE A 263 21.68 -3.69 9.46
CA PHE A 263 21.21 -2.51 10.18
C PHE A 263 20.19 -1.79 9.30
N VAL A 264 18.92 -2.18 9.47
CA VAL A 264 17.80 -1.51 8.84
C VAL A 264 17.38 -0.35 9.72
N PHE A 265 17.83 0.85 9.38
CA PHE A 265 17.21 2.07 9.90
C PHE A 265 16.06 2.44 8.97
N VAL A 266 14.92 1.76 9.16
CA VAL A 266 13.62 2.33 8.76
C VAL A 266 13.23 3.27 9.89
N PRO A 267 13.32 4.59 9.74
CA PRO A 267 12.55 5.42 10.63
C PRO A 267 11.05 5.08 10.47
N PRO A 268 10.32 5.06 11.59
CA PRO A 268 10.72 5.67 12.85
C PRO A 268 10.69 4.65 14.01
N PHE A 269 11.62 3.69 14.07
CA PHE A 269 11.86 2.95 15.31
C PHE A 269 13.29 3.16 15.82
N ASP A 270 13.41 3.86 16.95
CA ASP A 270 14.59 3.84 17.82
C ASP A 270 14.25 3.02 19.07
N ILE A 271 15.16 2.15 19.51
CA ILE A 271 14.98 1.32 20.71
C ILE A 271 15.36 2.17 21.91
N HIS A 272 14.37 2.79 22.55
CA HIS A 272 14.58 3.52 23.79
C HIS A 272 14.37 2.60 25.00
N ASP A 273 15.49 2.24 25.62
CA ASP A 273 15.65 1.56 26.90
C ASP A 273 15.16 0.10 27.01
N THR A 274 15.47 -0.53 28.16
CA THR A 274 15.17 -1.94 28.49
C THR A 274 13.68 -2.30 28.50
N SER A 275 12.79 -1.36 28.20
CA SER A 275 11.34 -1.47 28.35
C SER A 275 10.58 -1.49 27.01
N ASN A 276 11.26 -1.53 25.85
CA ASN A 276 10.66 -1.65 24.51
C ASN A 276 9.50 -0.66 24.28
N ARG A 277 9.69 0.63 24.58
CA ARG A 277 8.72 1.68 24.26
C ARG A 277 9.20 2.50 23.06
N PHE A 278 8.33 2.63 22.06
CA PHE A 278 8.60 3.33 20.80
C PHE A 278 8.26 4.84 20.93
N LEU A 279 9.16 5.72 20.49
CA LEU A 279 8.97 7.18 20.46
C LEU A 279 9.12 7.69 19.02
N LEU A 280 8.08 8.34 18.48
CA LEU A 280 8.00 8.86 17.12
C LEU A 280 8.86 10.13 16.97
N LYS A 281 9.85 10.14 16.06
CA LYS A 281 10.53 11.37 15.60
C LYS A 281 10.17 11.65 14.14
N THR A 282 9.58 12.82 13.89
CA THR A 282 9.02 13.28 12.62
C THR A 282 9.93 14.22 11.80
N ALA A 283 11.20 14.37 12.18
CA ALA A 283 12.17 15.19 11.45
C ALA A 283 13.22 14.26 10.84
N GLY A 284 13.39 14.28 9.50
CA GLY A 284 14.24 13.35 8.77
C GLY A 284 15.68 13.24 9.30
N ILE A 285 16.34 12.12 8.98
CA ILE A 285 17.64 11.76 9.56
C ILE A 285 18.74 12.45 8.77
N THR A 286 19.60 13.22 9.44
CA THR A 286 20.78 13.84 8.81
C THR A 286 22.10 13.28 9.31
N SER A 287 22.11 12.49 10.38
CA SER A 287 23.30 11.79 10.87
C SER A 287 22.95 10.63 11.79
N VAL A 288 23.71 9.53 11.72
CA VAL A 288 23.67 8.42 12.68
C VAL A 288 25.09 7.97 12.99
N ASP A 289 25.34 7.64 14.25
CA ASP A 289 26.55 6.98 14.72
C ASP A 289 26.21 5.51 14.97
N TYR A 290 26.81 4.61 14.19
CA TYR A 290 26.60 3.17 14.31
C TYR A 290 27.49 2.55 15.40
N GLY A 291 28.44 3.30 15.95
CA GLY A 291 29.43 2.77 16.89
C GLY A 291 30.44 1.83 16.23
N ASN A 292 31.12 1.01 17.05
CA ASN A 292 32.25 0.16 16.64
C ASN A 292 31.79 -1.14 15.96
N ILE A 293 31.13 -1.03 14.81
CA ILE A 293 30.51 -2.15 14.10
C ILE A 293 31.43 -2.82 13.06
N LEU A 294 32.56 -2.21 12.72
CA LEU A 294 33.55 -2.76 11.80
C LEU A 294 34.86 -3.10 12.55
N PRO A 295 35.65 -4.07 12.08
CA PRO A 295 36.98 -4.33 12.62
C PRO A 295 37.87 -3.09 12.43
N PRO A 296 38.75 -2.74 13.37
CA PRO A 296 39.76 -1.71 13.15
C PRO A 296 40.79 -2.17 12.10
N GLY A 297 41.45 -1.21 11.45
CA GLY A 297 42.55 -1.45 10.51
C GLY A 297 42.13 -1.74 9.07
N LEU A 298 40.87 -1.51 8.70
CA LEU A 298 40.46 -1.58 7.28
C LEU A 298 41.09 -0.41 6.50
N THR A 299 41.39 -0.63 5.22
CA THR A 299 41.80 0.43 4.29
C THR A 299 40.58 1.08 3.64
N SER A 300 40.72 2.29 3.11
CA SER A 300 39.64 2.95 2.35
C SER A 300 39.16 2.11 1.16
N GLN A 301 40.07 1.37 0.52
CA GLN A 301 39.72 0.49 -0.60
C GLN A 301 38.88 -0.70 -0.13
N GLN A 302 39.26 -1.33 0.99
CA GLN A 302 38.48 -2.43 1.56
C GLN A 302 37.06 -2.00 1.91
N LEU A 303 36.90 -0.78 2.46
CA LEU A 303 35.58 -0.24 2.77
C LEU A 303 34.77 0.02 1.50
N ALA A 304 35.36 0.61 0.46
CA ALA A 304 34.68 0.87 -0.81
C ALA A 304 34.27 -0.43 -1.53
N ASP A 305 35.13 -1.45 -1.48
CA ASP A 305 34.86 -2.74 -2.10
C ASP A 305 33.79 -3.53 -1.34
N ASP A 306 33.77 -3.42 -0.01
CA ASP A 306 32.94 -4.24 0.86
C ASP A 306 31.59 -3.62 1.20
N LEU A 307 31.52 -2.30 1.40
CA LEU A 307 30.28 -1.66 1.84
C LEU A 307 29.31 -1.46 0.68
N LEU A 308 28.02 -1.61 0.99
CA LEU A 308 26.89 -1.28 0.12
C LEU A 308 25.97 -0.34 0.87
N VAL A 309 25.54 0.73 0.21
CA VAL A 309 24.73 1.77 0.82
C VAL A 309 23.53 2.03 -0.06
N ASP A 310 22.34 2.00 0.55
CA ASP A 310 21.09 2.35 -0.10
C ASP A 310 20.20 3.14 0.88
N GLY A 311 19.12 3.74 0.38
CA GLY A 311 18.23 4.57 1.17
C GLY A 311 17.49 5.59 0.31
N SER A 312 16.74 6.48 0.96
CA SER A 312 15.98 7.52 0.28
C SER A 312 15.96 8.83 1.06
N ARG A 313 15.77 9.94 0.33
CA ARG A 313 15.56 11.27 0.91
C ARG A 313 14.16 11.38 1.52
N GLN A 314 13.98 12.29 2.46
CA GLN A 314 12.67 12.52 3.12
C GLN A 314 11.56 12.87 2.12
N VAL A 315 11.90 13.46 0.97
CA VAL A 315 10.97 13.80 -0.11
C VAL A 315 10.89 12.74 -1.22
N GLY A 316 11.50 11.56 -1.00
CA GLY A 316 11.66 10.51 -2.02
C GLY A 316 12.90 10.69 -2.91
N GLY A 317 13.20 9.67 -3.72
CA GLY A 317 14.35 9.63 -4.63
C GLY A 317 15.61 8.99 -4.03
N ASP A 318 16.66 8.86 -4.85
CA ASP A 318 17.93 8.24 -4.48
C ASP A 318 18.76 9.08 -3.48
N LEU A 319 19.73 8.45 -2.81
CA LEU A 319 20.64 9.11 -1.87
C LEU A 319 21.59 10.14 -2.52
N GLY A 320 21.63 10.22 -3.84
CA GLY A 320 22.65 10.93 -4.60
C GLY A 320 24.02 10.31 -4.44
N VAL A 321 25.06 11.15 -4.47
CA VAL A 321 26.45 10.69 -4.34
C VAL A 321 26.73 10.27 -2.91
N VAL A 322 27.04 8.99 -2.71
CA VAL A 322 27.51 8.43 -1.43
C VAL A 322 29.03 8.33 -1.45
N ARG A 323 29.68 8.90 -0.42
CA ARG A 323 31.14 8.84 -0.22
C ARG A 323 31.49 8.15 1.09
N VAL A 324 32.58 7.38 1.10
CA VAL A 324 33.20 6.86 2.32
C VAL A 324 34.48 7.62 2.61
N ASP A 325 34.50 8.32 3.74
CA ASP A 325 35.66 8.96 4.32
C ASP A 325 36.23 8.05 5.41
N CYS A 326 37.53 7.75 5.30
CA CYS A 326 38.22 7.04 6.36
C CYS A 326 39.22 7.94 7.08
N THR A 327 39.13 7.94 8.41
CA THR A 327 40.13 8.52 9.31
C THR A 327 40.96 7.39 9.92
N ASN A 328 42.26 7.60 10.09
CA ASN A 328 43.17 6.60 10.68
C ASN A 328 43.21 5.23 9.96
N CYS A 329 42.81 5.16 8.69
CA CYS A 329 42.98 3.95 7.87
C CYS A 329 44.46 3.61 7.68
N LEU A 330 44.73 2.32 7.47
CA LEU A 330 46.00 1.89 6.91
C LEU A 330 46.13 2.47 5.48
N PRO A 331 47.35 2.91 5.09
CA PRO A 331 47.61 3.48 3.78
C PRO A 331 47.41 2.50 2.63
#